data_AF-A0A091WN71-F1
#
_entry.id   AF-A0A091WN71-F1
#
_cell.length_a   1.000
_cell.length_b   1.000
_cell.length_c   1.000
_cell.angle_alpha   90.00
_cell.angle_beta   90.00
_cell.angle_gamma   90.00
#
_symmetry.space_group_name_H-M   'P 1'
#
loop_
_entity.id
_entity.type
_entity.pdbx_description
1 polymer ?
#
loop_
_entity_poly.entity_id
_entity_poly.type
_entity_poly.pdbx_seq_one_letter_code
_entity_poly.pdbx_strand_id
1 'polypeptide(L)' 'NGFKLREGRFRLNIRKKFFMIRVVKHWNRLPREAVEAPSLETFKARLDGALSNPV' A
#
# COMPACT_ATOMS: atom_id res chain seq x y z
N ASN A 1 23.71 -22.65 -0.26
CA ASN A 1 22.76 -21.57 -0.67
C ASN A 1 21.55 -21.36 0.25
N GLY A 2 21.26 -22.23 1.25
CA GLY A 2 20.05 -22.11 2.09
C GLY A 2 20.04 -20.96 3.11
N PHE A 3 21.22 -20.49 3.54
CA PHE A 3 21.32 -19.38 4.52
C PHE A 3 20.86 -18.04 3.93
N LYS A 4 21.28 -17.72 2.69
CA LYS A 4 20.85 -16.53 1.93
C LYS A 4 19.34 -16.50 1.66
N LEU A 5 18.70 -17.67 1.46
CA LEU A 5 17.25 -17.77 1.29
C LEU A 5 16.48 -17.49 2.59
N ARG A 6 16.99 -17.97 3.74
CA ARG A 6 16.41 -17.68 5.06
C ARG A 6 16.54 -16.20 5.41
N GLU A 7 17.69 -15.60 5.14
CA GLU A 7 17.93 -14.16 5.33
C GLU A 7 17.04 -13.30 4.43
N GLY A 8 16.90 -13.65 3.15
CA GLY A 8 15.98 -12.99 2.22
C GLY A 8 14.51 -13.09 2.68
N ARG A 9 14.09 -14.26 3.15
CA ARG A 9 12.74 -14.46 3.70
C ARG A 9 12.53 -13.64 4.98
N PHE A 10 13.53 -13.55 5.86
CA PHE A 10 13.48 -12.70 7.06
C PHE A 10 13.32 -11.22 6.71
N ARG A 11 14.15 -10.71 5.79
CA ARG A 11 14.05 -9.34 5.28
C ARG A 11 12.69 -9.06 4.65
N LEU A 12 12.16 -10.00 3.88
CA LEU A 12 10.83 -9.89 3.29
C LEU A 12 9.73 -9.83 4.35
N ASN A 13 9.81 -10.66 5.38
CA ASN A 13 8.80 -10.72 6.43
C ASN A 13 8.76 -9.41 7.25
N ILE A 14 9.93 -8.84 7.51
CA ILE A 14 10.06 -7.52 8.12
C ILE A 14 9.43 -6.45 7.23
N ARG A 15 9.78 -6.41 5.93
CA ARG A 15 9.20 -5.43 4.99
C ARG A 15 7.68 -5.54 4.90
N LYS A 16 7.11 -6.75 4.89
CA LYS A 16 5.67 -6.99 4.91
C LYS A 16 5.01 -6.41 6.18
N LYS A 17 5.57 -6.66 7.37
CA LYS A 17 5.07 -6.10 8.64
C LYS A 17 5.08 -4.56 8.62
N PHE A 18 6.20 -3.97 8.20
CA PHE A 18 6.30 -2.51 8.11
C PHE A 18 5.36 -1.90 7.07
N PHE A 19 5.17 -2.58 5.93
CA PHE A 19 4.24 -2.13 4.89
C PHE A 19 2.82 -2.05 5.41
N MET A 20 2.35 -3.08 6.12
CA MET A 20 1.02 -3.08 6.75
C MET A 20 0.83 -1.92 7.73
N ILE A 21 1.80 -1.68 8.63
CA ILE A 21 1.74 -0.56 9.59
C ILE A 21 1.67 0.79 8.87
N ARG A 22 2.44 0.97 7.79
CA ARG A 22 2.38 2.20 6.98
C ARG A 22 1.03 2.36 6.33
N VAL A 23 0.48 1.33 5.69
CA VAL A 23 -0.82 1.40 5.03
C VAL A 23 -1.92 1.76 6.03
N VAL A 24 -1.98 1.09 7.18
CA VAL A 24 -2.97 1.40 8.24
C VAL A 24 -2.86 2.84 8.72
N LYS A 25 -1.63 3.35 8.92
CA LYS A 25 -1.41 4.74 9.34
C LYS A 25 -1.89 5.77 8.29
N HIS A 26 -1.76 5.44 7.00
CA HIS A 26 -2.14 6.35 5.91
C HIS A 26 -3.58 6.15 5.44
N TRP A 27 -4.24 5.08 5.85
CA TRP A 27 -5.62 4.78 5.48
C TRP A 27 -6.58 5.93 5.80
N ASN A 28 -6.43 6.55 6.97
CA ASN A 28 -7.23 7.71 7.39
C ASN A 28 -6.92 9.00 6.62
N ARG A 29 -5.86 9.01 5.80
CA ARG A 29 -5.47 10.14 4.94
C ARG A 29 -5.95 9.98 3.51
N LEU A 30 -6.48 8.80 3.16
CA LEU A 30 -7.06 8.55 1.84
C LEU A 30 -8.50 9.08 1.80
N PRO A 31 -8.94 9.66 0.67
CA PRO A 31 -10.33 10.08 0.51
C PRO A 31 -11.26 8.87 0.62
N ARG A 32 -12.40 9.07 1.26
CA ARG A 32 -13.39 8.00 1.47
C ARG A 32 -13.90 7.45 0.15
N GLU A 33 -14.04 8.31 -0.86
CA GLU A 33 -14.44 7.98 -2.22
C GLU A 33 -13.44 7.04 -2.89
N ALA A 34 -12.14 7.25 -2.64
CA ALA A 34 -11.11 6.34 -3.14
C ALA A 34 -11.20 4.99 -2.41
N VAL A 35 -11.38 4.99 -1.09
CA VAL A 35 -11.46 3.78 -0.25
C VAL A 35 -12.69 2.91 -0.54
N GLU A 36 -13.84 3.53 -0.82
CA GLU A 36 -15.12 2.83 -1.07
C GLU A 36 -15.29 2.37 -2.54
N ALA A 37 -14.20 2.29 -3.30
CA ALA A 37 -14.26 1.81 -4.67
C ALA A 37 -14.58 0.31 -4.74
N PRO A 38 -15.57 -0.12 -5.54
CA PRO A 38 -16.01 -1.52 -5.63
C PRO A 38 -15.00 -2.42 -6.38
N SER A 39 -14.05 -1.83 -7.11
CA SER A 39 -13.01 -2.55 -7.85
C SER A 39 -11.66 -1.86 -7.73
N LEU A 40 -10.58 -2.62 -7.94
CA LEU A 40 -9.22 -2.10 -7.90
C LEU A 40 -8.93 -1.07 -9.01
N GLU A 41 -9.51 -1.27 -10.20
CA GLU A 41 -9.46 -0.32 -11.32
C GLU A 41 -10.06 1.03 -10.90
N THR A 42 -11.26 0.98 -10.32
CA THR A 42 -11.95 2.18 -9.83
C THR A 42 -11.20 2.83 -8.67
N PHE A 43 -10.60 2.04 -7.78
CA PHE A 43 -9.77 2.53 -6.68
C PHE A 43 -8.58 3.33 -7.21
N LYS A 44 -7.85 2.79 -8.20
CA LYS A 44 -6.69 3.45 -8.82
C LYS A 44 -7.08 4.76 -9.49
N ALA A 45 -8.13 4.76 -10.32
CA ALA A 45 -8.59 5.97 -11.01
C ALA A 45 -8.99 7.09 -10.02
N ARG A 46 -9.67 6.74 -8.91
CA ARG A 46 -10.05 7.72 -7.87
C ARG A 46 -8.85 8.19 -7.06
N LEU A 47 -7.90 7.29 -6.76
CA LEU A 47 -6.68 7.62 -6.05
C LEU A 47 -5.80 8.57 -6.87
N ASP A 48 -5.62 8.30 -8.16
CA ASP A 48 -4.86 9.16 -9.07
C ASP A 48 -5.51 10.54 -9.20
N GLY A 49 -6.84 10.61 -9.32
CA GLY A 49 -7.56 11.89 -9.31
C GLY A 49 -7.41 12.67 -7.99
N ALA A 50 -7.38 11.98 -6.84
CA ALA A 50 -7.26 12.62 -5.52
C ALA A 50 -5.83 13.01 -5.14
N LEU A 51 -4.82 12.29 -5.66
CA LEU A 51 -3.40 12.59 -5.44
C LEU A 51 -2.80 13.47 -6.55
N SER A 52 -3.53 13.69 -7.66
CA SER A 52 -3.17 14.67 -8.68
C SER A 52 -3.27 16.07 -8.08
N ASN A 53 -2.11 16.71 -7.87
CA ASN A 53 -2.04 18.11 -7.48
C ASN A 53 -2.69 18.96 -8.59
N PRO A 54 -3.60 19.91 -8.29
CA PRO A 54 -4.03 20.85 -9.31
C PRO A 54 -2.81 21.70 -9.69
N VAL A 55 -2.44 21.67 -10.97
CA VAL A 55 -1.54 22.67 -11.57
C VAL A 55 -2.25 24.01 -11.58
#